data_AF-A0A916JI77-F1
#
_entry.id   AF-A0A916JI77-F1
#
_cell.length_a   1.000
_cell.length_b   1.000
_cell.length_c   1.000
_cell.angle_alpha   90.00
_cell.angle_beta   90.00
_cell.angle_gamma   90.00
#
_symmetry.space_group_name_H-M   'P 1'
#
loop_
_entity.id
_entity.type
_entity.pdbx_description
1 polymer ?
#
loop_
_entity_poly.entity_id
_entity_poly.type
_entity_poly.pdbx_seq_one_letter_code
_entity_poly.pdbx_strand_id
1 'polypeptide(L)'
;MCIYYINREDLTYESAEHILMAGIGGMKTLPKEYVSTQFNNDISKIEQEFLRESLISLPRQFLGPGKRGSLNPKYQSRSKVHLLRDSTDSEFSLGYMQKGTPYLIPQFKLNLNNGEIKIIINNNKPDKSNAILDNFHRNLQNPETLQIKRIIDNRLPENIIFFGIQDGIEEHFD
;
A
#
# COMPACT_ATOMS: atom_id res chain seq x y z
N MET A 1 -12.86 -8.70 -32.43
CA MET A 1 -11.39 -8.64 -32.62
C MET A 1 -10.86 -7.59 -31.67
N CYS A 2 -9.91 -7.95 -30.80
CA CYS A 2 -9.31 -7.01 -29.86
C CYS A 2 -8.44 -6.01 -30.62
N ILE A 3 -8.57 -4.73 -30.32
CA ILE A 3 -7.82 -3.67 -31.02
C ILE A 3 -6.33 -3.64 -30.66
N TYR A 4 -5.91 -4.31 -29.58
CA TYR A 4 -4.52 -4.32 -29.09
C TYR A 4 -3.82 -5.68 -29.26
N TYR A 5 -4.49 -6.78 -28.96
CA TYR A 5 -3.97 -8.13 -29.22
C TYR A 5 -4.36 -8.58 -30.62
N ILE A 6 -3.50 -8.26 -31.58
CA ILE A 6 -3.61 -8.66 -32.98
C ILE A 6 -3.23 -10.15 -33.11
N ASN A 7 -3.95 -10.90 -33.95
CA ASN A 7 -3.69 -12.31 -34.27
C ASN A 7 -3.79 -13.30 -33.07
N ARG A 8 -4.63 -13.00 -32.10
CA ARG A 8 -4.95 -13.91 -30.99
C ARG A 8 -6.42 -14.35 -31.08
N GLU A 9 -6.65 -15.66 -31.11
CA GLU A 9 -7.99 -16.25 -31.28
C GLU A 9 -8.62 -16.69 -29.94
N ASP A 10 -7.81 -16.89 -28.91
CA ASP A 10 -8.20 -17.30 -27.56
C ASP A 10 -8.56 -16.11 -26.65
N LEU A 11 -9.42 -15.21 -27.14
CA LEU A 11 -9.80 -13.97 -26.42
C LEU A 11 -11.26 -13.98 -25.96
N THR A 12 -11.48 -13.47 -24.75
CA THR A 12 -12.83 -13.25 -24.17
C THR A 12 -13.11 -11.75 -24.02
N TYR A 13 -14.39 -11.38 -23.96
CA TYR A 13 -14.84 -9.98 -24.03
C TYR A 13 -15.90 -9.70 -22.94
N GLU A 14 -15.57 -9.99 -21.69
CA GLU A 14 -16.49 -9.86 -20.56
C GLU A 14 -16.40 -8.48 -19.87
N SER A 15 -15.32 -7.75 -20.15
CA SER A 15 -14.93 -6.49 -19.49
C SER A 15 -14.86 -5.32 -20.46
N ALA A 16 -15.21 -4.13 -20.00
CA ALA A 16 -14.95 -2.88 -20.73
C ALA A 16 -13.69 -2.20 -20.17
N GLU A 17 -12.78 -1.83 -21.05
CA GLU A 17 -11.53 -1.12 -20.71
C GLU A 17 -11.80 0.38 -20.52
N HIS A 18 -11.13 1.03 -19.58
CA HIS A 18 -11.23 2.47 -19.44
C HIS A 18 -10.41 3.17 -20.53
N ILE A 19 -10.95 4.26 -21.08
CA ILE A 19 -10.19 5.09 -22.05
C ILE A 19 -9.01 5.76 -21.34
N LEU A 20 -9.23 6.18 -20.09
CA LEU A 20 -8.21 6.68 -19.18
C LEU A 20 -8.33 5.91 -17.87
N MET A 21 -7.21 5.57 -17.25
CA MET A 21 -7.18 4.76 -16.03
C MET A 21 -8.13 5.31 -14.94
N ALA A 22 -8.93 4.44 -14.32
CA ALA A 22 -9.83 4.85 -13.24
C ALA A 22 -9.09 5.43 -12.02
N GLY A 23 -7.83 5.02 -11.80
CA GLY A 23 -7.01 5.47 -10.67
C GLY A 23 -6.62 6.95 -10.71
N ILE A 24 -6.71 7.60 -11.88
CA ILE A 24 -6.55 9.07 -12.05
C ILE A 24 -7.89 9.77 -12.29
N GLY A 25 -9.01 9.09 -12.08
CA GLY A 25 -10.35 9.65 -12.27
C GLY A 25 -10.97 9.42 -13.65
N GLY A 26 -10.42 8.51 -14.47
CA GLY A 26 -11.07 8.11 -15.71
C GLY A 26 -12.40 7.37 -15.46
N MET A 27 -13.47 7.82 -16.12
CA MET A 27 -14.82 7.28 -15.93
C MET A 27 -15.40 6.63 -17.20
N LYS A 28 -14.90 7.03 -18.38
CA LYS A 28 -15.42 6.53 -19.66
C LYS A 28 -14.68 5.26 -20.05
N THR A 29 -15.45 4.27 -20.49
CA THR A 29 -14.94 3.01 -21.00
C THR A 29 -15.19 2.87 -22.49
N LEU A 30 -14.37 2.06 -23.14
CA LEU A 30 -14.63 1.55 -24.48
C LEU A 30 -15.79 0.55 -24.45
N PRO A 31 -16.48 0.30 -25.57
CA PRO A 31 -17.49 -0.75 -25.66
C PRO A 31 -16.90 -2.13 -25.30
N LYS A 32 -17.71 -3.00 -24.69
CA LYS A 32 -17.30 -4.30 -24.09
C LYS A 32 -16.61 -5.31 -25.02
N GLU A 33 -16.55 -5.05 -26.32
CA GLU A 33 -16.01 -5.98 -27.33
C GLU A 33 -14.76 -5.43 -28.05
N TYR A 34 -14.35 -4.20 -27.72
CA TYR A 34 -13.20 -3.57 -28.36
C TYR A 34 -11.88 -4.08 -27.80
N VAL A 35 -11.85 -4.37 -26.51
CA VAL A 35 -10.66 -4.81 -25.78
C VAL A 35 -10.97 -6.13 -25.09
N SER A 36 -10.13 -7.13 -25.34
CA SER A 36 -10.25 -8.44 -24.68
C SER A 36 -10.01 -8.34 -23.18
N THR A 37 -10.67 -9.19 -22.40
CA THR A 37 -10.49 -9.30 -20.95
C THR A 37 -9.04 -9.62 -20.57
N GLN A 38 -8.33 -10.39 -21.38
CA GLN A 38 -6.91 -10.71 -21.18
C GLN A 38 -6.06 -9.43 -21.19
N PHE A 39 -6.15 -8.64 -22.27
CA PHE A 39 -5.45 -7.35 -22.37
C PHE A 39 -5.83 -6.40 -21.24
N ASN A 40 -7.13 -6.28 -20.92
CA ASN A 40 -7.59 -5.42 -19.83
C ASN A 40 -6.96 -5.80 -18.48
N ASN A 41 -6.87 -7.09 -18.18
CA ASN A 41 -6.21 -7.57 -16.98
C ASN A 41 -4.69 -7.28 -16.96
N ASP A 42 -4.03 -7.41 -18.11
CA ASP A 42 -2.59 -7.17 -18.21
C ASP A 42 -2.25 -5.68 -18.12
N ILE A 43 -2.98 -4.81 -18.84
CA ILE A 43 -2.79 -3.36 -18.73
C ILE A 43 -3.17 -2.86 -17.32
N SER A 44 -4.21 -3.41 -16.70
CA SER A 44 -4.60 -3.08 -15.33
C SER A 44 -3.48 -3.31 -14.29
N LYS A 45 -2.57 -4.27 -14.52
CA LYS A 45 -1.40 -4.48 -13.64
C LYS A 45 -0.37 -3.36 -13.84
N ILE A 46 -0.09 -3.03 -15.10
CA ILE A 46 0.85 -1.95 -15.47
C ILE A 46 0.34 -0.60 -14.97
N GLU A 47 -0.95 -0.31 -15.13
CA GLU A 47 -1.59 0.91 -14.62
C GLU A 47 -1.45 1.00 -13.10
N GLN A 48 -1.64 -0.11 -12.38
CA GLN A 48 -1.47 -0.13 -10.93
C GLN A 48 -0.04 0.19 -10.51
N GLU A 49 0.96 -0.36 -11.20
CA GLU A 49 2.36 -0.06 -10.95
C GLU A 49 2.64 1.43 -11.23
N PHE A 50 2.25 1.94 -12.39
CA PHE A 50 2.40 3.35 -12.74
C PHE A 50 1.74 4.28 -11.72
N LEU A 51 0.54 3.96 -11.24
CA LEU A 51 -0.19 4.72 -10.22
C LEU A 51 0.48 4.72 -8.83
N ARG A 52 1.39 3.79 -8.57
CA ARG A 52 2.07 3.60 -7.27
C ARG A 52 3.53 4.04 -7.29
N GLU A 53 4.22 3.83 -8.40
CA GLU A 53 5.66 4.05 -8.53
C GLU A 53 6.02 5.36 -9.23
N SER A 54 5.10 5.95 -10.00
CA SER A 54 5.35 7.22 -10.67
C SER A 54 5.13 8.43 -9.75
N LEU A 55 5.48 9.61 -10.25
CA LEU A 55 5.20 10.90 -9.61
C LEU A 55 3.70 11.15 -9.33
N ILE A 56 2.79 10.44 -10.02
CA ILE A 56 1.34 10.53 -9.78
C ILE A 56 0.96 9.93 -8.41
N SER A 57 1.77 9.04 -7.87
CA SER A 57 1.52 8.44 -6.56
C SER A 57 1.45 9.50 -5.45
N LEU A 58 2.29 10.55 -5.51
CA LEU A 58 2.33 11.63 -4.53
C LEU A 58 0.98 12.34 -4.39
N PRO A 59 0.43 13.03 -5.42
CA PRO A 59 -0.86 13.70 -5.29
C PRO A 59 -1.98 12.73 -4.90
N ARG A 60 -1.92 11.45 -5.31
CA ARG A 60 -2.89 10.42 -4.91
C ARG A 60 -2.81 10.06 -3.43
N GLN A 61 -1.64 10.09 -2.81
CA GLN A 61 -1.48 9.83 -1.37
C GLN A 61 -2.04 11.00 -0.53
N PHE A 62 -2.03 12.22 -1.05
CA PHE A 62 -2.55 13.41 -0.35
C PHE A 62 -4.04 13.64 -0.60
N LEU A 63 -4.49 13.55 -1.86
CA LEU A 63 -5.82 13.97 -2.29
C LEU A 63 -6.75 12.80 -2.65
N GLY A 64 -6.20 11.62 -2.92
CA GLY A 64 -6.94 10.52 -3.55
C GLY A 64 -7.02 10.68 -5.08
N PRO A 65 -7.93 9.97 -5.77
CA PRO A 65 -8.93 9.05 -5.23
C PRO A 65 -8.33 7.70 -4.82
N GLY A 66 -9.13 6.90 -4.11
CA GLY A 66 -8.76 5.57 -3.65
C GLY A 66 -8.57 4.52 -4.76
N LYS A 67 -8.54 3.25 -4.38
CA LYS A 67 -8.49 2.10 -5.28
C LYS A 67 -9.59 2.23 -6.34
N ARG A 68 -9.18 2.19 -7.62
CA ARG A 68 -10.05 2.34 -8.81
C ARG A 68 -10.95 3.59 -8.79
N GLY A 69 -10.41 4.72 -8.31
CA GLY A 69 -11.18 5.97 -8.30
C GLY A 69 -12.21 6.07 -7.16
N SER A 70 -12.23 5.10 -6.23
CA SER A 70 -13.23 5.10 -5.15
C SER A 70 -13.03 6.26 -4.17
N LEU A 71 -14.14 6.91 -3.80
CA LEU A 71 -14.19 7.92 -2.74
C LEU A 71 -14.51 7.33 -1.36
N ASN A 72 -14.78 6.02 -1.28
CA ASN A 72 -15.09 5.37 -0.02
C ASN A 72 -13.84 5.36 0.89
N PRO A 73 -13.94 5.76 2.17
CA PRO A 73 -12.84 5.73 3.12
C PRO A 73 -12.09 4.39 3.20
N LYS A 74 -12.82 3.28 3.06
CA LYS A 74 -12.25 1.92 3.05
C LYS A 74 -11.26 1.69 1.93
N TYR A 75 -11.47 2.33 0.79
CA TYR A 75 -10.67 2.15 -0.43
C TYR A 75 -9.68 3.28 -0.65
N GLN A 76 -9.49 4.19 0.30
CA GLN A 76 -8.53 5.29 0.15
C GLN A 76 -7.13 4.79 -0.21
N SER A 77 -6.47 5.55 -1.08
CA SER A 77 -5.09 5.32 -1.50
C SER A 77 -4.17 5.48 -0.29
N ARG A 78 -3.20 4.57 -0.22
CA ARG A 78 -2.15 4.58 0.79
C ARG A 78 -0.80 4.63 0.09
N SER A 79 0.20 5.24 0.73
CA SER A 79 1.59 5.08 0.30
C SER A 79 2.08 3.66 0.58
N LYS A 80 3.28 3.36 0.10
CA LYS A 80 4.05 2.23 0.64
C LYS A 80 4.38 2.47 2.11
N VAL A 81 4.82 1.43 2.80
CA VAL A 81 5.45 1.59 4.10
C VAL A 81 6.80 2.28 3.91
N HIS A 82 7.03 3.30 4.72
CA HIS A 82 8.26 4.10 4.75
C HIS A 82 8.75 4.25 6.19
N LEU A 83 10.02 4.61 6.33
CA LEU A 83 10.51 5.19 7.58
C LEU A 83 9.99 6.62 7.69
N LEU A 84 9.16 6.84 8.70
CA LEU A 84 8.72 8.15 9.15
C LEU A 84 9.69 8.66 10.21
N ARG A 85 9.88 9.97 10.21
CA ARG A 85 10.65 10.69 11.22
C ARG A 85 9.86 11.94 11.59
N ASP A 86 9.65 12.15 12.89
CA ASP A 86 9.05 13.40 13.35
C ASP A 86 10.04 14.55 13.12
N SER A 87 9.56 15.73 12.76
CA SER A 87 10.40 16.93 12.67
C SER A 87 11.03 17.33 14.01
N THR A 88 10.40 16.95 15.13
CA THR A 88 10.79 17.31 16.50
C THR A 88 11.54 16.20 17.23
N ASP A 89 11.41 14.95 16.77
CA ASP A 89 12.08 13.79 17.32
C ASP A 89 13.16 13.28 16.35
N SER A 90 14.32 12.89 16.87
CA SER A 90 15.33 12.19 16.08
C SER A 90 14.94 10.75 15.76
N GLU A 91 13.84 10.26 16.32
CA GLU A 91 13.40 8.88 16.23
C GLU A 91 12.71 8.53 14.91
N PHE A 92 13.11 7.37 14.37
CA PHE A 92 12.48 6.77 13.21
C PHE A 92 11.35 5.84 13.64
N SER A 93 10.41 5.61 12.73
CA SER A 93 9.31 4.66 12.92
C SER A 93 8.79 4.18 11.57
N LEU A 94 8.22 2.98 11.51
CA LEU A 94 7.51 2.50 10.32
C LEU A 94 6.11 3.11 10.25
N GLY A 95 5.72 3.54 9.05
CA GLY A 95 4.37 4.02 8.80
C GLY A 95 4.08 4.26 7.32
N TYR A 96 2.87 4.74 7.05
CA TYR A 96 2.40 5.05 5.70
C TYR A 96 1.53 6.31 5.71
N MET A 97 1.39 6.95 4.56
CA MET A 97 0.51 8.09 4.35
C MET A 97 -0.84 7.60 3.81
N GLN A 98 -1.93 8.16 4.34
CA GLN A 98 -3.27 7.98 3.79
C GLN A 98 -4.01 9.33 3.83
N LYS A 99 -4.37 9.83 2.64
CA LYS A 99 -5.03 11.12 2.43
C LYS A 99 -4.33 12.29 3.15
N GLY A 100 -3.01 12.33 3.03
CA GLY A 100 -2.17 13.37 3.63
C GLY A 100 -1.93 13.22 5.14
N THR A 101 -2.51 12.21 5.78
CA THR A 101 -2.29 11.93 7.20
C THR A 101 -1.29 10.77 7.36
N PRO A 102 -0.22 10.94 8.16
CA PRO A 102 0.68 9.84 8.49
C PRO A 102 0.04 8.88 9.50
N TYR A 103 0.22 7.58 9.28
CA TYR A 103 -0.21 6.50 10.16
C TYR A 103 1.01 5.68 10.57
N LEU A 104 1.26 5.64 11.88
CA LEU A 104 2.28 4.76 12.46
C LEU A 104 1.76 3.32 12.48
N ILE A 105 2.64 2.39 12.08
CA ILE A 105 2.42 0.95 12.22
C ILE A 105 2.79 0.53 13.65
N PRO A 106 1.98 -0.31 14.32
CA PRO A 106 2.38 -0.95 15.56
C PRO A 106 3.65 -1.76 15.35
N GLN A 107 4.68 -1.49 16.16
CA GLN A 107 6.02 -2.03 15.91
C GLN A 107 6.88 -2.15 17.16
N PHE A 108 7.90 -3.00 17.08
CA PHE A 108 9.04 -2.99 17.98
C PHE A 108 10.22 -2.31 17.32
N LYS A 109 10.93 -1.49 18.11
CA LYS A 109 12.29 -1.02 17.83
C LYS A 109 13.24 -1.82 18.69
N LEU A 110 14.16 -2.56 18.06
CA LEU A 110 15.24 -3.29 18.72
C LEU A 110 16.56 -2.54 18.50
N ASN A 111 17.28 -2.29 19.59
CA ASN A 111 18.66 -1.81 19.54
C ASN A 111 19.62 -2.97 19.82
N LEU A 112 20.37 -3.36 18.79
CA LEU A 112 21.29 -4.49 18.84
C LEU A 112 22.51 -4.25 19.74
N ASN A 113 22.85 -2.99 20.05
CA ASN A 113 24.02 -2.68 20.87
C ASN A 113 23.78 -2.98 22.35
N ASN A 114 22.56 -2.74 22.85
CA ASN A 114 22.20 -2.88 24.27
C ASN A 114 21.07 -3.88 24.52
N GLY A 115 20.47 -4.45 23.46
CA GLY A 115 19.32 -5.36 23.55
C GLY A 115 18.00 -4.69 23.93
N GLU A 116 17.94 -3.35 23.94
CA GLU A 116 16.75 -2.60 24.32
C GLU A 116 15.64 -2.79 23.28
N ILE A 117 14.43 -3.08 23.77
CA ILE A 117 13.23 -3.22 22.95
C ILE A 117 12.22 -2.15 23.38
N LYS A 118 11.81 -1.30 22.43
CA LYS A 118 10.77 -0.29 22.62
C LYS A 118 9.56 -0.62 21.74
N ILE A 119 8.37 -0.61 22.34
CA ILE A 119 7.10 -0.71 21.62
C ILE A 119 6.70 0.69 21.15
N ILE A 120 6.37 0.82 19.88
CA ILE A 120 5.85 2.05 19.29
C ILE A 120 4.47 1.74 18.73
N ILE A 121 3.47 2.46 19.23
CA ILE A 121 2.08 2.38 18.77
C ILE A 121 1.55 3.77 18.45
N ASN A 122 0.59 3.82 17.52
CA ASN A 122 -0.02 5.07 17.10
C ASN A 122 -0.98 5.59 18.19
N ASN A 123 -0.58 6.63 18.91
CA ASN A 123 -1.38 7.23 20.00
C ASN A 123 -2.49 8.18 19.52
N ASN A 124 -2.68 8.36 18.20
CA ASN A 124 -3.71 9.28 17.70
C ASN A 124 -5.15 8.84 18.03
N LYS A 125 -5.34 7.66 18.64
CA LYS A 125 -6.62 7.19 19.22
C LYS A 125 -6.37 6.41 20.52
N PRO A 126 -6.19 7.10 21.67
CA PRO A 126 -5.85 6.47 22.95
C PRO A 126 -6.82 5.36 23.36
N ASP A 127 -8.11 5.56 23.07
CA ASP A 127 -9.19 4.61 23.39
C ASP A 127 -9.09 3.27 22.64
N LYS A 128 -8.18 3.16 21.65
CA LYS A 128 -7.97 1.96 20.85
C LYS A 128 -6.61 1.30 21.07
N SER A 129 -5.76 1.84 21.94
CA SER A 129 -4.39 1.33 22.14
C SER A 129 -4.36 -0.14 22.56
N ASN A 130 -5.25 -0.56 23.47
CA ASN A 130 -5.34 -1.98 23.89
C ASN A 130 -5.74 -2.89 22.73
N ALA A 131 -6.78 -2.52 21.97
CA ALA A 131 -7.22 -3.31 20.82
C ALA A 131 -6.14 -3.43 19.73
N ILE A 132 -5.33 -2.38 19.54
CA ILE A 132 -4.20 -2.38 18.62
C ILE A 132 -3.12 -3.37 19.10
N LEU A 133 -2.77 -3.32 20.39
CA LEU A 133 -1.79 -4.24 20.99
C LEU A 133 -2.28 -5.69 20.96
N ASP A 134 -3.55 -5.93 21.26
CA ASP A 134 -4.15 -7.27 21.21
C ASP A 134 -4.11 -7.84 19.79
N ASN A 135 -4.39 -7.01 18.78
CA ASN A 135 -4.30 -7.43 17.38
C ASN A 135 -2.85 -7.73 16.99
N PHE A 136 -1.93 -6.84 17.36
CA PHE A 136 -0.50 -7.02 17.10
C PHE A 136 0.05 -8.30 17.75
N HIS A 137 -0.30 -8.55 19.01
CA HIS A 137 0.05 -9.77 19.72
C HIS A 137 -0.54 -11.03 19.06
N ARG A 138 -1.81 -11.00 18.66
CA ARG A 138 -2.46 -12.11 17.95
C ARG A 138 -1.73 -12.45 16.65
N ASN A 139 -1.32 -11.43 15.89
CA ASN A 139 -0.60 -11.65 14.64
C ASN A 139 0.81 -12.21 14.87
N LEU A 140 1.50 -11.79 15.94
CA LEU A 140 2.79 -12.38 16.33
C LEU A 140 2.69 -13.87 16.68
N GLN A 141 1.55 -14.32 17.20
CA GLN A 141 1.32 -15.72 17.54
C GLN A 141 1.12 -16.64 16.32
N ASN A 142 0.86 -16.08 15.13
CA ASN A 142 0.58 -16.84 13.91
C ASN A 142 1.50 -16.39 12.75
N PRO A 143 2.83 -16.43 12.92
CA PRO A 143 3.79 -15.85 11.98
C PRO A 143 3.74 -16.47 10.58
N GLU A 144 3.30 -17.72 10.46
CA GLU A 144 3.09 -18.43 9.18
C GLU A 144 2.02 -17.79 8.29
N THR A 145 1.14 -16.97 8.86
CA THR A 145 0.10 -16.24 8.12
C THR A 145 0.61 -14.89 7.59
N LEU A 146 1.79 -14.46 8.01
CA LEU A 146 2.32 -13.14 7.70
C LEU A 146 3.06 -13.15 6.36
N GLN A 147 2.79 -12.13 5.54
CA GLN A 147 3.63 -11.77 4.42
C GLN A 147 4.67 -10.76 4.90
N ILE A 148 5.95 -11.06 4.70
CA ILE A 148 7.07 -10.28 5.26
C ILE A 148 7.79 -9.54 4.14
N LYS A 149 7.98 -8.23 4.34
CA LYS A 149 8.77 -7.38 3.45
C LYS A 149 9.91 -6.76 4.22
N ARG A 150 11.10 -6.80 3.62
CA ARG A 150 12.27 -6.10 4.15
C ARG A 150 12.37 -4.72 3.52
N ILE A 151 12.46 -3.69 4.36
CA ILE A 151 12.77 -2.32 3.95
C ILE A 151 14.20 -2.03 4.40
N ILE A 152 15.04 -1.59 3.47
CA ILE A 152 16.42 -1.19 3.74
C ILE A 152 16.52 0.30 3.46
N ASP A 153 17.02 1.05 4.43
CA ASP A 153 17.18 2.50 4.33
C ASP A 153 18.50 2.90 4.98
N ASN A 154 19.36 3.56 4.22
CA ASN A 154 20.70 3.96 4.66
C ASN A 154 20.69 5.08 5.71
N ARG A 155 19.53 5.72 5.95
CA ARG A 155 19.36 6.73 7.00
C ARG A 155 19.14 6.10 8.38
N LEU A 156 18.80 4.81 8.43
CA LEU A 156 18.62 4.07 9.66
C LEU A 156 19.99 3.65 10.23
N PRO A 157 20.27 3.82 11.53
CA PRO A 157 21.48 3.28 12.13
C PRO A 157 21.55 1.75 12.00
N GLU A 158 22.72 1.20 11.69
CA GLU A 158 22.92 -0.24 11.40
C GLU A 158 22.54 -1.16 12.57
N ASN A 159 22.57 -0.64 13.80
CA ASN A 159 22.23 -1.36 15.02
C ASN A 159 20.74 -1.29 15.38
N ILE A 160 19.91 -0.64 14.57
CA ILE A 160 18.47 -0.51 14.83
C ILE A 160 17.67 -1.36 13.85
N ILE A 161 16.77 -2.18 14.40
CA ILE A 161 15.82 -2.95 13.63
C ILE A 161 14.40 -2.53 14.03
N PHE A 162 13.56 -2.29 13.04
CA PHE A 162 12.11 -2.15 13.24
C PHE A 162 11.39 -3.40 12.76
N PHE A 163 10.45 -3.88 13.57
CA PHE A 163 9.54 -4.95 13.18
C PHE A 163 8.10 -4.50 13.41
N GLY A 164 7.37 -4.27 12.33
CA GLY A 164 5.98 -3.81 12.36
C GLY A 164 5.02 -4.83 11.74
N ILE A 165 3.80 -4.91 12.27
CA ILE A 165 2.73 -5.73 11.70
C ILE A 165 1.48 -4.85 11.58
N GLN A 166 0.88 -4.86 10.39
CA GLN A 166 -0.35 -4.11 10.14
C GLN A 166 -1.21 -4.80 9.09
N ASP A 167 -2.47 -5.04 9.45
CA ASP A 167 -3.43 -5.65 8.53
C ASP A 167 -3.90 -4.67 7.46
N GLY A 168 -4.21 -5.23 6.29
CA GLY A 168 -4.90 -4.53 5.22
C GLY A 168 -4.08 -3.42 4.57
N ILE A 169 -2.77 -3.36 4.80
CA ILE A 169 -1.85 -2.62 3.92
C ILE A 169 -1.60 -3.54 2.72
N GLU A 170 -2.10 -3.15 1.55
CA GLU A 170 -1.70 -3.78 0.29
C GLU A 170 -0.27 -3.32 -0.03
N GLU A 171 0.71 -4.00 0.54
CA GLU A 171 2.02 -4.06 -0.10
C GLU A 171 1.95 -5.22 -1.09
N HIS A 172 2.08 -4.94 -2.39
CA HIS A 172 2.33 -6.04 -3.32
C HIS A 172 3.72 -6.59 -2.94
N PHE A 173 3.75 -7.84 -2.51
CA PHE A 173 4.95 -8.61 -2.21
C PHE A 173 5.42 -9.28 -3.50
N ASP A 174 5.69 -8.48 -4.52
CA ASP A 174 6.29 -8.90 -5.78
C ASP A 174 7.50 -7.99 -6.08
#